data_AF-A0A7Y2DZH1-F1
#
_entry.id   AF-A0A7Y2DZH1-F1
#
_cell.length_a   1.000
_cell.length_b   1.000
_cell.length_c   1.000
_cell.angle_alpha   90.00
_cell.angle_beta   90.00
_cell.angle_gamma   90.00
#
_symmetry.space_group_name_H-M   'P 1'
#
loop_
_entity.id
_entity.type
_entity.pdbx_description
1 polymer ?
#
loop_
_entity_poly.entity_id
_entity_poly.type
_entity_poly.pdbx_seq_one_letter_code
_entity_poly.pdbx_strand_id
1 'polypeptide(L)'
;LSKLEFDEQEKEKIKTDLGRILGFVDQLNKVDVTGLEPLIYVNEDINVLRDDTIHTNITQEEALSNAPQKDSDYFKVPKVLKK
;
A
#
# COMPACT_ATOMS: atom_id res chain seq x y z
N LEU A 1 8.44 -8.73 0.14
CA LEU A 1 7.44 -7.72 -0.29
C LEU A 1 6.03 -8.23 0.04
N SER A 2 5.01 -7.36 -0.11
CA SER A 2 3.53 -7.57 -0.08
C SER A 2 2.86 -8.37 1.04
N LYS A 3 3.59 -9.02 1.96
CA LYS A 3 3.03 -9.78 3.09
C LYS A 3 2.00 -10.86 2.69
N LEU A 4 2.14 -11.41 1.49
CA LEU A 4 1.34 -12.52 0.99
C LEU A 4 2.05 -13.84 1.25
N GLU A 5 1.27 -14.86 1.60
CA GLU A 5 1.71 -16.25 1.75
C GLU A 5 1.07 -17.07 0.61
N PHE A 6 1.85 -18.00 0.05
CA PHE A 6 1.43 -18.84 -1.06
C PHE A 6 1.86 -20.27 -0.80
N ASP A 7 0.98 -21.23 -1.10
CA ASP A 7 1.37 -22.63 -1.20
C ASP A 7 2.14 -22.91 -2.52
N GLU A 8 2.66 -24.13 -2.67
CA GLU A 8 3.47 -24.49 -3.84
C GLU A 8 2.68 -24.47 -5.16
N GLN A 9 1.38 -24.78 -5.14
CA GLN A 9 0.55 -24.75 -6.34
C GLN A 9 0.19 -23.31 -6.73
N GLU A 10 -0.09 -22.46 -5.75
CA GLU A 10 -0.38 -21.05 -5.93
C GLU A 10 0.85 -20.29 -6.49
N LYS A 11 2.06 -20.65 -6.05
CA LYS A 11 3.32 -20.07 -6.57
C LYS A 11 3.48 -20.30 -8.07
N GLU A 12 3.25 -21.51 -8.56
CA GLU A 12 3.38 -21.80 -10.00
C GLU A 12 2.30 -21.10 -10.84
N LYS A 13 1.07 -21.01 -10.30
CA LYS A 13 -0.02 -20.27 -10.95
C LYS A 13 0.31 -18.78 -11.04
N ILE A 14 0.67 -18.14 -9.93
CA ILE A 14 0.91 -16.69 -9.90
C ILE A 14 2.14 -16.30 -10.73
N LYS A 15 3.16 -17.16 -10.80
CA LYS A 15 4.30 -16.98 -11.69
C LYS A 15 3.87 -16.94 -13.16
N THR A 16 2.99 -17.86 -13.56
CA THR A 16 2.46 -17.91 -14.92
C THR A 16 1.61 -16.67 -15.22
N ASP A 17 0.72 -16.29 -14.30
CA ASP A 17 -0.16 -15.13 -14.46
C ASP A 17 0.64 -13.82 -14.50
N LEU A 18 1.65 -13.68 -13.64
CA LEU A 18 2.55 -12.52 -13.65
C LEU A 18 3.32 -12.43 -14.97
N GLY A 19 3.78 -13.55 -15.53
CA GLY A 19 4.39 -13.58 -16.85
C GLY A 19 3.47 -13.05 -17.95
N ARG A 20 2.18 -13.40 -17.92
CA ARG A 20 1.18 -12.86 -18.87
C ARG A 20 0.96 -11.36 -18.68
N ILE A 21 0.88 -10.89 -17.42
CA ILE A 21 0.70 -9.47 -17.11
C ILE A 21 1.90 -8.67 -17.61
N LEU A 22 3.13 -9.13 -17.37
CA LEU A 22 4.34 -8.47 -17.87
C LEU A 22 4.35 -8.40 -19.40
N GLY A 23 4.02 -9.52 -20.07
CA GLY A 23 3.92 -9.53 -21.53
C GLY A 23 2.82 -8.62 -22.09
N PHE A 24 1.75 -8.37 -21.34
CA PHE A 24 0.74 -7.38 -21.70
C PHE A 24 1.27 -5.94 -21.51
N VAL A 25 1.93 -5.65 -20.40
CA VAL A 25 2.54 -4.34 -20.11
C VAL A 25 3.63 -3.98 -21.13
N ASP A 26 4.36 -4.96 -21.66
CA ASP A 26 5.37 -4.76 -22.70
C ASP A 26 4.81 -4.10 -23.99
N GLN A 27 3.50 -4.15 -24.21
CA GLN A 27 2.87 -3.44 -25.33
C GLN A 27 3.07 -1.93 -25.24
N LEU A 28 3.21 -1.37 -24.04
CA LEU A 28 3.44 0.05 -23.81
C LEU A 28 4.79 0.52 -24.38
N ASN A 29 5.79 -0.37 -24.49
CA ASN A 29 7.10 -0.04 -25.06
C ASN A 29 7.05 0.32 -26.56
N LYS A 30 5.93 0.06 -27.24
CA LYS A 30 5.73 0.43 -28.65
C LYS A 30 5.39 1.91 -28.84
N VAL A 31 5.06 2.61 -27.76
CA VAL A 31 4.69 4.03 -27.81
C VAL A 31 5.93 4.86 -27.48
N ASP A 32 6.30 5.76 -28.40
CA ASP A 32 7.38 6.72 -28.15
C ASP A 32 6.88 7.82 -27.21
N VAL A 33 7.52 7.92 -26.04
CA VAL A 33 7.25 8.95 -25.03
C VAL A 33 8.48 9.85 -24.82
N THR A 34 9.41 9.87 -25.76
CA THR A 34 10.63 10.67 -25.69
C THR A 34 10.30 12.15 -25.54
N GLY A 35 10.84 12.79 -24.51
CA GLY A 35 10.64 14.21 -24.22
C GLY A 35 9.31 14.54 -23.51
N LEU A 36 8.52 13.53 -23.12
CA LEU A 36 7.35 13.73 -22.27
C LEU A 36 7.72 13.60 -20.79
N GLU A 37 7.32 14.59 -20.00
CA GLU A 37 7.41 14.52 -18.55
C GLU A 37 6.34 13.56 -17.99
N PRO A 38 6.66 12.71 -17.00
CA PRO A 38 5.68 11.84 -16.35
C PRO A 38 4.55 12.64 -15.69
N LEU A 39 3.32 12.18 -15.88
CA LEU A 39 2.18 12.73 -15.14
C LEU A 39 2.19 12.17 -13.70
N ILE A 40 2.50 13.04 -12.73
CA ILE A 40 2.56 12.65 -11.30
C ILE A 40 1.19 12.82 -10.65
N TYR A 41 0.58 14.00 -10.82
CA TYR A 41 -0.73 14.34 -10.31
C TYR A 41 -1.58 14.97 -11.41
N VAL A 42 -2.90 14.75 -11.35
CA VAL A 42 -3.85 15.35 -12.30
C VAL A 42 -4.22 16.78 -11.90
N ASN A 43 -4.03 17.14 -10.62
CA ASN A 43 -4.28 18.47 -10.09
C ASN A 43 -3.02 19.34 -10.11
N GLU A 44 -3.23 20.64 -9.99
CA GLU A 44 -2.18 21.67 -10.00
C GLU A 44 -1.76 22.09 -8.58
N ASP A 45 -2.18 21.36 -7.55
CA ASP A 45 -1.94 21.72 -6.16
C ASP A 45 -0.44 21.61 -5.83
N ILE A 46 0.14 22.73 -5.41
CA ILE A 46 1.54 22.80 -5.01
C ILE A 46 1.59 23.24 -3.55
N ASN A 47 2.27 22.44 -2.71
CA ASN A 47 2.54 22.78 -1.31
C ASN A 47 1.28 23.17 -0.51
N VAL A 48 0.19 22.40 -0.65
CA VAL A 48 -0.98 22.56 0.22
C VAL A 48 -0.62 22.06 1.62
N LEU A 49 -0.19 22.98 2.47
CA LEU A 49 0.23 22.71 3.84
C LEU A 49 -0.96 22.76 4.80
N ARG A 50 -0.89 21.94 5.84
CA ARG A 50 -1.80 21.99 6.99
C ARG A 50 -1.27 22.99 8.01
N ASP A 51 -2.15 23.80 8.59
CA ASP A 51 -1.83 24.66 9.73
C ASP A 51 -1.32 23.86 10.94
N ASP A 52 -0.39 24.43 11.69
CA ASP A 52 0.19 23.80 12.88
C ASP A 52 -0.67 24.04 14.13
N THR A 53 -1.86 23.44 14.13
CA THR A 53 -2.83 23.52 15.23
C THR A 53 -3.15 22.14 15.78
N ILE A 54 -3.47 22.07 17.09
CA ILE A 54 -3.83 20.84 17.80
C ILE A 54 -5.27 20.47 17.46
N HIS A 55 -5.50 19.20 17.09
CA HIS A 55 -6.83 18.64 16.88
C HIS A 55 -6.94 17.28 17.59
N THR A 56 -7.99 17.11 18.39
CA THR A 56 -8.38 15.81 18.94
C THR A 56 -9.55 15.28 18.10
N ASN A 57 -9.27 14.38 17.17
CA ASN A 57 -10.27 13.91 16.21
C ASN A 57 -11.13 12.76 16.73
N ILE A 58 -10.56 11.86 17.54
CA ILE A 58 -11.24 10.69 18.09
C ILE A 58 -10.76 10.41 19.51
N THR A 59 -11.62 9.78 20.30
CA THR A 59 -11.30 9.21 21.61
C THR A 59 -10.52 7.89 21.45
N GLN A 60 -9.88 7.45 22.54
CA GLN A 60 -9.19 6.16 22.59
C GLN A 60 -10.14 4.98 22.33
N GLU A 61 -11.35 5.05 22.87
CA GLU A 61 -12.37 4.02 22.68
C GLU A 61 -12.75 3.87 21.19
N GLU A 62 -12.97 5.00 20.50
CA GLU A 62 -13.25 5.03 19.07
C GLU A 62 -12.09 4.49 18.24
N ALA A 63 -10.85 4.85 18.61
CA ALA A 63 -9.64 4.35 17.94
C ALA A 63 -9.49 2.81 18.06
N LEU A 64 -9.90 2.23 19.19
CA LEU A 64 -9.81 0.80 19.47
C LEU A 64 -11.05 0.00 19.08
N SER A 65 -12.09 0.65 18.55
CA SER A 65 -13.38 0.01 18.22
C SER A 65 -13.25 -1.13 17.21
N ASN A 66 -12.32 -1.03 16.26
CA ASN A 66 -12.07 -2.01 15.20
C ASN A 66 -10.79 -2.84 15.41
N ALA A 67 -10.16 -2.75 16.59
CA ALA A 67 -8.94 -3.51 16.87
C ALA A 67 -9.23 -5.02 16.91
N PRO A 68 -8.57 -5.86 16.07
CA PRO A 68 -8.77 -7.32 16.11
C PRO A 68 -8.44 -7.93 17.48
N GLN A 69 -7.43 -7.38 18.15
CA GLN A 69 -7.11 -7.66 19.55
C GLN A 69 -6.68 -6.35 20.24
N LYS A 70 -7.21 -6.10 21.44
CA LYS A 70 -6.82 -4.98 22.29
C LYS A 70 -6.60 -5.46 23.73
N ASP A 71 -5.77 -4.72 24.45
CA ASP A 71 -5.52 -4.92 25.87
C ASP A 71 -5.64 -3.58 26.57
N SER A 72 -6.80 -3.37 27.25
CA SER A 72 -7.29 -2.10 27.76
C SER A 72 -7.16 -0.98 26.72
N ASP A 73 -6.00 -0.34 26.74
CA ASP A 73 -5.68 0.93 26.13
C ASP A 73 -4.82 0.78 24.86
N TYR A 74 -4.42 -0.45 24.52
CA TYR A 74 -3.42 -0.76 23.50
C TYR A 74 -3.92 -1.74 22.44
N PHE A 75 -3.39 -1.63 21.22
CA PHE A 75 -3.48 -2.69 20.22
C PHE A 75 -2.54 -3.85 20.61
N LYS A 76 -3.08 -5.06 20.65
CA LYS A 76 -2.29 -6.26 21.00
C LYS A 76 -1.80 -6.93 19.73
N VAL A 77 -0.48 -7.05 19.60
CA VAL A 77 0.18 -7.70 18.44
C VAL A 77 1.20 -8.74 18.89
N PRO A 78 1.50 -9.75 18.07
CA PRO A 78 2.59 -10.69 18.36
C PRO A 78 3.92 -9.95 18.55
N LYS A 79 4.68 -10.35 19.58
CA LYS A 79 5.99 -9.76 19.85
C LYS A 79 6.91 -9.99 18.65
N VAL A 80 7.50 -8.92 18.13
CA VAL A 80 8.54 -9.01 17.10
C VAL A 80 9.80 -9.60 17.71
N LEU A 81 9.98 -10.90 17.56
CA LEU A 81 11.23 -11.59 17.89
C LEU A 81 12.11 -11.58 16.64
N LYS A 82 13.31 -11.00 16.73
CA LYS A 82 14.31 -11.15 15.67
C LYS A 82 14.77 -12.61 15.66
N LYS A 83 14.76 -13.24 14.50
CA LYS A 83 15.63 -14.38 14.18
C LYS A 83 16.89 -13.83 13.53
#